data_AF-A0A8B8L2D8-F1
#
_entry.id   AF-A0A8B8L2D8-F1
#
_cell.length_a   1.000
_cell.length_b   1.000
_cell.length_c   1.000
_cell.angle_alpha   90.00
_cell.angle_beta   90.00
_cell.angle_gamma   90.00
#
_symmetry.space_group_name_H-M   'P 1'
#
loop_
_entity.id
_entity.type
_entity.pdbx_description
1 polymer ?
#
loop_
_entity_poly.entity_id
_entity_poly.type
_entity_poly.pdbx_seq_one_letter_code
_entity_poly.pdbx_strand_id
1 'polypeptide(L)'
;MPRSMDPLVLGRVIGDVLDPFTSSVSLRVVYNYSDVINSCEFKPSQIVNKPRVDIGGDDLRILYSLIVVNPDAPSPSDPYMKEYLHWLVTNIPATTGATFGEEIVSYESPRPTSGIQRIVFVLYRQLGRQIVHAPRWRQNFDTRDFAEVYNLGLPVASVYFNCQRESGWGGRRI
;
A
#
# COMPACT_ATOMS: atom_id res chain seq x y z
N MET A 1 18.33 -20.41 15.42
CA MET A 1 17.56 -19.17 15.70
C MET A 1 16.24 -19.29 14.95
N PRO A 2 15.07 -19.03 15.56
CA PRO A 2 13.84 -19.08 14.81
C PRO A 2 13.87 -17.92 13.81
N ARG A 3 13.81 -18.23 12.51
CA ARG A 3 13.57 -17.23 11.48
C ARG A 3 12.28 -16.50 11.88
N SER A 4 12.37 -15.22 12.21
CA SER A 4 11.22 -14.35 12.24
C SER A 4 10.51 -14.50 10.89
N MET A 5 9.32 -15.11 10.91
CA MET A 5 8.47 -15.34 9.73
C MET A 5 7.70 -14.05 9.45
N ASP A 6 8.43 -12.96 9.18
CA ASP A 6 7.82 -11.68 8.86
C ASP A 6 6.93 -11.84 7.62
N PRO A 7 5.61 -11.62 7.73
CA PRO A 7 4.69 -11.75 6.61
C PRO A 7 5.06 -10.88 5.42
N LEU A 8 5.70 -9.73 5.63
CA LEU A 8 6.15 -8.84 4.55
C LEU A 8 7.32 -9.44 3.77
N VAL A 9 8.20 -10.19 4.42
CA VAL A 9 9.29 -10.92 3.76
C VAL A 9 8.75 -12.17 3.04
N LEU A 10 7.85 -12.92 3.69
CA LEU A 10 7.22 -14.10 3.07
C LEU A 10 6.40 -13.73 1.83
N GLY A 11 5.66 -12.62 1.90
CA GLY A 11 4.92 -12.05 0.78
C GLY A 11 5.76 -11.31 -0.25
N ARG A 12 7.10 -11.26 -0.07
CA ARG A 12 8.06 -10.51 -0.90
C ARG A 12 7.74 -9.02 -1.06
N VAL A 13 6.95 -8.44 -0.15
CA VAL A 13 6.75 -6.99 -0.10
C VAL A 13 8.07 -6.31 0.25
N ILE A 14 8.72 -6.78 1.32
CA ILE A 14 10.15 -6.52 1.53
C ILE A 14 10.91 -7.36 0.50
N GLY A 15 11.70 -6.70 -0.33
CA GLY A 15 12.34 -7.29 -1.51
C GLY A 15 11.79 -6.69 -2.80
N ASP A 16 10.52 -6.91 -3.14
CA ASP A 16 9.99 -6.39 -4.41
C ASP A 16 9.70 -4.89 -4.32
N VAL A 17 9.09 -4.41 -3.23
CA VAL A 17 8.61 -3.01 -3.08
C VAL A 17 9.46 -2.23 -2.08
N LEU A 18 9.79 -2.84 -0.94
CA LEU A 18 10.43 -2.15 0.18
C LEU A 18 11.78 -2.75 0.53
N ASP A 19 12.66 -1.92 1.08
CA ASP A 19 13.85 -2.39 1.78
C ASP A 19 13.49 -2.85 3.21
N PRO A 20 14.31 -3.68 3.86
CA PRO A 20 14.09 -4.08 5.24
C PRO A 20 13.99 -2.87 6.18
N PHE A 21 12.97 -2.86 7.03
CA PHE A 21 12.72 -1.78 7.98
C PHE A 21 12.18 -2.33 9.30
N THR A 22 12.12 -1.48 10.33
CA THR A 22 11.46 -1.80 11.60
C THR A 22 10.19 -1.00 11.72
N SER A 23 9.05 -1.68 11.88
CA SER A 23 7.76 -1.02 12.11
C SER A 23 7.81 -0.22 13.42
N SER A 24 7.46 1.07 13.36
CA SER A 24 7.54 1.99 14.50
C SER A 24 6.26 2.79 14.73
N VAL A 25 5.27 2.67 13.84
CA VAL A 25 3.99 3.39 13.91
C VAL A 25 2.86 2.40 13.62
N SER A 26 1.75 2.49 14.35
CA SER A 26 0.57 1.68 14.04
C SER A 26 -0.11 2.20 12.77
N LEU A 27 -0.34 1.30 11.82
CA LEU A 27 -1.14 1.55 10.62
C LEU A 27 -2.32 0.58 10.62
N ARG A 28 -3.55 1.10 10.65
CA ARG A 28 -4.77 0.30 10.55
C ARG A 28 -5.52 0.66 9.28
N VAL A 29 -5.77 -0.32 8.43
CA VAL A 29 -6.52 -0.16 7.17
C VAL A 29 -7.77 -1.02 7.25
N VAL A 30 -8.94 -0.41 6.99
CA VAL A 30 -10.24 -1.08 7.12
C VAL A 30 -11.07 -0.85 5.86
N TYR A 31 -11.47 -1.94 5.20
CA TYR A 31 -12.49 -1.91 4.16
C TYR A 31 -13.82 -2.36 4.76
N ASN A 32 -14.82 -1.48 4.72
CA ASN A 32 -16.12 -1.68 5.38
C ASN A 32 -15.96 -1.99 6.88
N TYR A 33 -16.00 -3.27 7.26
CA TYR A 33 -15.88 -3.76 8.63
C TYR A 33 -14.74 -4.77 8.80
N SER A 34 -13.85 -4.87 7.82
CA SER A 34 -12.78 -5.88 7.79
C SER A 34 -11.42 -5.20 7.81
N ASP A 35 -10.66 -5.50 8.85
CA ASP A 35 -9.26 -5.10 8.98
C ASP A 35 -8.40 -5.79 7.93
N VAL A 36 -7.53 -5.02 7.28
CA VAL A 36 -6.47 -5.56 6.43
C VAL A 36 -5.36 -6.10 7.34
N ILE A 37 -5.09 -7.39 7.21
CA ILE A 37 -3.99 -8.08 7.87
C ILE A 37 -3.12 -8.69 6.78
N ASN A 38 -1.80 -8.71 6.98
CA ASN A 38 -0.87 -9.25 5.98
C ASN A 38 -1.32 -10.61 5.44
N SER A 39 -1.29 -10.76 4.11
CA SER A 39 -1.73 -11.95 3.36
C SER A 39 -3.23 -12.24 3.30
N CYS A 40 -4.10 -11.45 3.95
CA CYS A 40 -5.55 -11.67 3.83
C CYS A 40 -6.03 -11.45 2.39
N GLU A 41 -7.19 -12.01 2.04
CA GLU A 41 -7.77 -11.88 0.69
C GLU A 41 -8.98 -10.94 0.71
N PHE A 42 -9.02 -10.03 -0.27
CA PHE A 42 -10.19 -9.20 -0.54
C PHE A 42 -10.64 -9.38 -2.00
N LYS A 43 -11.94 -9.53 -2.18
CA LYS A 43 -12.56 -9.52 -3.52
C LYS A 43 -12.61 -8.10 -4.08
N PRO A 44 -12.53 -7.92 -5.41
CA PRO A 44 -12.69 -6.63 -6.06
C PRO A 44 -13.97 -5.89 -5.61
N SER A 45 -15.08 -6.62 -5.42
CA SER A 45 -16.35 -6.08 -4.92
C SER A 45 -16.26 -5.46 -3.51
N GLN A 46 -15.32 -5.90 -2.67
CA GLN A 46 -15.15 -5.40 -1.29
C GLN A 46 -14.28 -4.14 -1.21
N ILE A 47 -13.50 -3.85 -2.26
CA ILE A 47 -12.47 -2.80 -2.29
C ILE A 47 -12.75 -1.71 -3.33
N VAL A 48 -14.01 -1.59 -3.76
CA VAL A 48 -14.45 -0.58 -4.73
C VAL A 48 -14.22 0.84 -4.20
N ASN A 49 -14.53 1.07 -2.93
CA ASN A 49 -14.35 2.36 -2.26
C ASN A 49 -13.04 2.38 -1.49
N LYS A 50 -12.42 3.55 -1.35
CA LYS A 50 -11.19 3.72 -0.57
C LYS A 50 -11.38 3.28 0.89
N PRO A 51 -10.37 2.64 1.51
CA PRO A 51 -10.48 2.18 2.87
C PRO A 51 -10.42 3.35 3.86
N ARG A 52 -10.91 3.11 5.07
CA ARG A 52 -10.54 3.93 6.21
C ARG A 52 -9.09 3.59 6.59
N VAL A 53 -8.27 4.60 6.80
CA VAL A 53 -6.90 4.45 7.28
C VAL A 53 -6.75 5.26 8.55
N ASP A 54 -6.38 4.61 9.65
CA ASP A 54 -6.01 5.25 10.92
C ASP A 54 -4.51 5.08 11.17
N ILE A 55 -3.84 6.16 11.56
CA ILE A 55 -2.39 6.22 11.81
C ILE A 55 -2.13 6.59 13.26
N GLY A 56 -1.19 5.89 13.89
CA GLY A 56 -0.79 6.15 15.27
C GLY A 56 0.13 7.36 15.44
N GLY A 57 0.88 7.34 16.54
CA GLY A 57 1.75 8.44 16.98
C GLY A 57 1.16 9.21 18.16
N ASP A 58 1.86 10.25 18.57
CA ASP A 58 1.58 11.03 19.78
C ASP A 58 1.76 12.55 19.58
N ASP A 59 2.21 12.98 18.40
CA ASP A 59 2.47 14.39 18.08
C ASP A 59 1.87 14.77 16.72
N LEU A 60 0.82 15.60 16.74
CA LEU A 60 0.13 16.12 15.55
C LEU A 60 1.02 16.94 14.59
N ARG A 61 2.22 17.36 15.04
CA ARG A 61 3.20 18.05 14.18
C ARG A 61 3.94 17.07 13.26
N ILE A 62 3.91 15.77 13.56
CA ILE A 62 4.47 14.74 12.71
C ILE A 62 3.49 14.47 11.57
N LEU A 63 4.01 14.47 10.35
CA LEU A 63 3.25 14.22 9.14
C LEU A 63 3.70 12.92 8.47
N TYR A 64 2.77 12.25 7.81
CA TYR A 64 2.99 11.02 7.09
C TYR A 64 2.51 11.08 5.64
N SER A 65 3.16 10.29 4.79
CA SER A 65 2.72 9.96 3.45
C SER A 65 2.30 8.50 3.36
N LEU A 66 1.10 8.25 2.83
CA LEU A 66 0.56 6.94 2.52
C LEU A 66 0.63 6.68 1.02
N ILE A 67 1.27 5.58 0.65
CA ILE A 67 1.39 5.11 -0.74
C ILE A 67 0.70 3.75 -0.84
N VAL A 68 -0.16 3.57 -1.85
CA VAL A 68 -0.81 2.28 -2.13
C VAL A 68 -0.47 1.82 -3.54
N VAL A 69 0.19 0.68 -3.64
CA VAL A 69 0.78 0.18 -4.89
C VAL A 69 0.49 -1.29 -5.12
N ASN A 70 0.54 -1.68 -6.38
CA ASN A 70 0.45 -3.06 -6.84
C ASN A 70 1.73 -3.43 -7.61
N PRO A 71 2.62 -4.27 -7.05
CA PRO A 71 3.85 -4.69 -7.71
C PRO A 71 3.65 -5.79 -8.76
N ASP A 72 2.43 -6.31 -8.87
CA ASP A 72 2.09 -7.47 -9.69
C ASP A 72 1.32 -7.07 -10.96
N ALA A 73 1.31 -5.80 -11.35
CA ALA A 73 0.56 -5.33 -12.52
C ALA A 73 1.30 -5.57 -13.86
N PRO A 74 0.61 -6.02 -14.93
CA PRO A 74 -0.80 -6.43 -14.96
C PRO A 74 -1.04 -7.87 -14.45
N SER A 75 0.03 -8.66 -14.29
CA SER A 75 -0.02 -9.99 -13.68
C SER A 75 1.28 -10.32 -12.93
N PRO A 76 1.24 -11.13 -11.86
CA PRO A 76 2.43 -11.46 -11.08
C PRO A 76 3.49 -12.24 -11.88
N SER A 77 3.08 -12.97 -12.92
CA SER A 77 3.98 -13.74 -13.79
C SER A 77 4.71 -12.89 -14.84
N ASP A 78 4.15 -11.74 -15.21
CA ASP A 78 4.73 -10.80 -16.15
C ASP A 78 4.38 -9.36 -15.73
N PRO A 79 5.04 -8.83 -14.68
CA PRO A 79 4.65 -7.58 -14.04
C PRO A 79 5.32 -6.35 -14.71
N TYR A 80 5.20 -6.18 -16.02
CA TYR A 80 5.88 -5.10 -16.76
C TYR A 80 5.33 -3.69 -16.49
N MET A 81 4.16 -3.57 -15.85
CA MET A 81 3.58 -2.29 -15.42
C MET A 81 3.88 -1.97 -13.94
N LYS A 82 4.67 -2.80 -13.26
CA LYS A 82 4.98 -2.60 -11.84
C LYS A 82 5.80 -1.32 -11.60
N GLU A 83 5.59 -0.60 -10.50
CA GLU A 83 4.41 -0.70 -9.63
C GLU A 83 3.23 0.08 -10.23
N TYR A 84 2.00 -0.37 -10.00
CA TYR A 84 0.81 0.42 -10.32
C TYR A 84 0.33 1.18 -9.08
N LEU A 85 0.36 2.52 -9.14
CA LEU A 85 -0.05 3.40 -8.06
C LEU A 85 -1.58 3.50 -7.97
N HIS A 86 -2.14 2.94 -6.91
CA HIS A 86 -3.58 2.99 -6.62
C HIS A 86 -3.99 4.25 -5.85
N TRP A 87 -3.18 4.71 -4.90
CA TRP A 87 -3.54 5.85 -4.04
C TRP A 87 -2.29 6.52 -3.45
N LEU A 88 -2.29 7.85 -3.39
CA LEU A 88 -1.21 8.63 -2.76
C LEU A 88 -1.82 9.77 -1.94
N VAL A 89 -1.58 9.76 -0.64
CA VAL A 89 -2.01 10.80 0.30
C VAL A 89 -0.80 11.27 1.08
N THR A 90 -0.61 12.58 1.17
CA THR A 90 0.53 13.20 1.85
C THR A 90 0.05 14.07 2.99
N ASN A 91 0.98 14.59 3.81
CA ASN A 91 0.69 15.56 4.86
C ASN A 91 -0.39 15.08 5.85
N ILE A 92 -0.47 13.77 6.11
CA ILE A 92 -1.42 13.19 7.06
C ILE A 92 -0.88 13.42 8.48
N PRO A 93 -1.57 14.17 9.35
CA PRO A 93 -1.13 14.33 10.73
C PRO A 93 -1.12 13.00 11.49
N ALA A 94 -0.13 12.79 12.36
CA ALA A 94 -0.14 11.67 13.30
C ALA A 94 -1.45 11.60 14.10
N THR A 95 -1.77 10.44 14.66
CA THR A 95 -3.01 10.19 15.45
C THR A 95 -4.32 10.35 14.67
N THR A 96 -4.27 10.61 13.36
CA THR A 96 -5.45 10.82 12.51
C THR A 96 -5.57 9.73 11.46
N GLY A 97 -5.90 10.09 10.22
CA GLY A 97 -6.14 9.17 9.13
C GLY A 97 -6.05 9.86 7.78
N ALA A 98 -6.05 9.07 6.70
CA ALA A 98 -5.84 9.58 5.35
C ALA A 98 -6.83 10.69 4.92
N THR A 99 -8.02 10.77 5.52
CA THR A 99 -9.00 11.84 5.26
C THR A 99 -8.55 13.23 5.73
N PHE A 100 -7.54 13.32 6.58
CA PHE A 100 -6.97 14.57 7.09
C PHE A 100 -5.71 15.01 6.32
N GLY A 101 -5.23 14.18 5.40
CA GLY A 101 -4.12 14.52 4.52
C GLY A 101 -4.55 15.16 3.21
N GLU A 102 -3.57 15.38 2.33
CA GLU A 102 -3.75 15.88 0.97
C GLU A 102 -3.71 14.70 -0.01
N GLU A 103 -4.85 14.41 -0.65
CA GLU A 103 -4.95 13.37 -1.68
C GLU A 103 -4.32 13.87 -2.99
N ILE A 104 -3.12 13.38 -3.30
CA ILE A 104 -2.34 13.76 -4.49
C ILE A 104 -2.76 12.91 -5.69
N VAL A 105 -2.95 11.62 -5.47
CA VAL A 105 -3.48 10.69 -6.47
C VAL A 105 -4.70 10.04 -5.86
N SER A 106 -5.85 10.21 -6.50
CA SER A 106 -7.12 9.65 -6.03
C SER A 106 -7.09 8.12 -6.01
N TYR A 107 -7.84 7.53 -5.08
CA TYR A 107 -7.94 6.08 -4.97
C TYR A 107 -8.57 5.48 -6.23
N GLU A 108 -7.87 4.53 -6.83
CA GLU A 108 -8.39 3.70 -7.91
C GLU A 108 -8.51 2.26 -7.42
N SER A 109 -9.71 1.68 -7.50
CA SER A 109 -9.95 0.33 -6.99
C SER A 109 -9.16 -0.73 -7.78
N PRO A 110 -8.50 -1.70 -7.09
CA PRO A 110 -7.85 -2.81 -7.77
C PRO A 110 -8.84 -3.66 -8.58
N ARG A 111 -8.49 -3.93 -9.84
CA ARG A 111 -9.29 -4.73 -10.79
C ARG A 111 -8.44 -5.82 -11.45
N PRO A 112 -7.88 -6.76 -10.67
CA PRO A 112 -7.03 -7.81 -11.21
C PRO A 112 -7.80 -8.65 -12.24
N THR A 113 -7.22 -8.76 -13.43
CA THR A 113 -7.73 -9.62 -14.51
C THR A 113 -7.02 -10.97 -14.52
N SER A 114 -5.78 -11.01 -14.00
CA SER A 114 -4.95 -12.22 -13.99
C SER A 114 -4.07 -12.36 -12.76
N GLY A 115 -3.97 -13.61 -12.27
CA GLY A 115 -3.23 -13.97 -11.07
C GLY A 115 -3.80 -13.40 -9.78
N ILE A 116 -3.13 -13.73 -8.68
CA ILE A 116 -3.33 -13.11 -7.38
C ILE A 116 -2.33 -11.95 -7.31
N GLN A 117 -2.82 -10.74 -7.08
CA GLN A 117 -2.03 -9.50 -7.02
C GLN A 117 -2.02 -8.96 -5.60
N ARG A 118 -0.86 -8.51 -5.15
CA ARG A 118 -0.66 -7.88 -3.85
C ARG A 118 -1.02 -6.40 -3.94
N ILE A 119 -1.79 -5.90 -2.99
CA ILE A 119 -2.08 -4.47 -2.82
C ILE A 119 -1.41 -4.04 -1.53
N VAL A 120 -0.36 -3.25 -1.66
CA VAL A 120 0.56 -2.88 -0.57
C VAL A 120 0.30 -1.46 -0.14
N PHE A 121 0.08 -1.26 1.16
CA PHE A 121 0.03 0.05 1.82
C PHE A 121 1.37 0.30 2.48
N VAL A 122 1.96 1.46 2.21
CA VAL A 122 3.26 1.87 2.74
C VAL A 122 3.11 3.22 3.39
N LEU A 123 3.55 3.34 4.65
CA LEU A 123 3.52 4.58 5.40
C LEU A 123 4.95 5.09 5.62
N TYR A 124 5.19 6.33 5.24
CA TYR A 124 6.44 7.04 5.47
C TYR A 124 6.24 8.24 6.37
N ARG A 125 7.21 8.51 7.24
CA ARG A 125 7.26 9.75 8.03
C ARG A 125 7.90 10.84 7.18
N GLN A 126 7.29 12.01 7.15
CA GLN A 126 7.87 13.19 6.51
C GLN A 126 8.75 13.97 7.51
N LEU A 127 9.79 14.62 6.99
CA LEU A 127 10.61 15.57 7.77
C LEU A 127 9.85 16.87 8.11
N GLY A 128 8.80 17.18 7.35
CA GLY A 128 7.94 18.34 7.51
C GLY A 128 6.82 18.32 6.48
N ARG A 129 6.03 19.41 6.39
CA ARG A 129 5.00 19.52 5.35
C ARG A 129 5.67 19.60 3.97
N GLN A 130 5.19 18.82 3.02
CA GLN A 130 5.78 18.72 1.68
C GLN A 130 4.75 19.03 0.61
N ILE A 131 5.20 19.65 -0.47
CA ILE A 131 4.40 19.81 -1.68
C ILE A 131 4.84 18.69 -2.63
N VAL A 132 3.93 17.74 -2.87
CA VAL A 132 4.15 16.61 -3.77
C VAL A 132 3.29 16.81 -5.01
N HIS A 133 3.88 16.60 -6.18
CA HIS A 133 3.15 16.64 -7.43
C HIS A 133 2.75 15.23 -7.85
N ALA A 134 1.53 15.08 -8.35
CA ALA A 134 1.06 13.79 -8.85
C ALA A 134 1.97 13.32 -10.00
N PRO A 135 2.39 12.04 -10.01
CA PRO A 135 3.09 11.48 -11.15
C PRO A 135 2.16 11.53 -12.37
N ARG A 136 2.76 11.64 -13.56
CA ARG A 136 2.02 11.71 -14.82
C ARG A 136 1.23 10.42 -15.11
N TRP A 137 1.72 9.29 -14.61
CA TRP A 137 1.18 7.97 -14.87
C TRP A 137 1.14 7.16 -13.56
N ARG A 138 0.24 6.18 -13.50
CA ARG A 138 0.13 5.26 -12.35
C ARG A 138 1.04 4.04 -12.51
N GLN A 139 1.19 3.54 -13.72
CA GLN A 139 2.08 2.43 -14.05
C GLN A 139 3.55 2.84 -13.98
N ASN A 140 4.41 1.86 -13.73
CA ASN A 140 5.86 2.06 -13.59
C ASN A 140 6.21 3.10 -12.52
N PHE A 141 5.39 3.19 -11.48
CA PHE A 141 5.74 3.88 -10.25
C PHE A 141 6.84 3.08 -9.52
N ASP A 142 7.71 3.78 -8.81
CA ASP A 142 8.72 3.17 -7.94
C ASP A 142 8.62 3.80 -6.56
N THR A 143 8.20 2.99 -5.58
CA THR A 143 8.02 3.43 -4.19
C THR A 143 9.35 3.84 -3.54
N ARG A 144 10.48 3.23 -3.91
CA ARG A 144 11.79 3.56 -3.36
C ARG A 144 12.31 4.87 -3.92
N ASP A 145 12.23 5.06 -5.24
CA ASP A 145 12.63 6.32 -5.88
C ASP A 145 11.79 7.48 -5.34
N PHE A 146 10.48 7.27 -5.15
CA PHE A 146 9.63 8.29 -4.53
C PHE A 146 10.10 8.66 -3.12
N ALA A 147 10.42 7.66 -2.29
CA ALA A 147 10.91 7.88 -0.94
C ALA A 147 12.26 8.63 -0.92
N GLU A 148 13.15 8.34 -1.88
CA GLU A 148 14.43 9.04 -2.02
C GLU A 148 14.22 10.51 -2.45
N VAL A 149 13.47 10.75 -3.53
CA VAL A 149 13.21 12.08 -4.08
C VAL A 149 12.59 13.02 -3.03
N TYR A 150 11.69 12.49 -2.20
CA TYR A 150 11.01 13.26 -1.16
C TYR A 150 11.66 13.13 0.23
N ASN A 151 12.85 12.55 0.35
CA ASN A 151 13.58 12.41 1.63
C ASN A 151 12.74 11.79 2.75
N LEU A 152 11.98 10.74 2.42
CA LEU A 152 11.08 10.04 3.33
C LEU A 152 11.80 8.99 4.20
N GLY A 153 13.02 8.60 3.81
CA GLY A 153 13.78 7.56 4.49
C GLY A 153 13.15 6.18 4.33
N LEU A 154 13.31 5.32 5.35
CA LEU A 154 12.67 4.00 5.39
C LEU A 154 11.20 4.10 5.81
N PRO A 155 10.35 3.16 5.38
CA PRO A 155 8.95 3.13 5.83
C PRO A 155 8.87 2.89 7.33
N VAL A 156 7.81 3.43 7.95
CA VAL A 156 7.52 3.28 9.39
C VAL A 156 6.44 2.24 9.67
N ALA A 157 5.68 1.86 8.64
CA ALA A 157 4.69 0.78 8.67
C ALA A 157 4.37 0.31 7.25
N SER A 158 3.96 -0.96 7.12
CA SER A 158 3.37 -1.48 5.90
C SER A 158 2.43 -2.63 6.19
N VAL A 159 1.38 -2.77 5.37
CA VAL A 159 0.47 -3.91 5.37
C VAL A 159 0.05 -4.18 3.93
N TYR A 160 -0.25 -5.44 3.60
CA TYR A 160 -0.79 -5.77 2.28
C TYR A 160 -1.92 -6.80 2.36
N PHE A 161 -2.76 -6.81 1.33
CA PHE A 161 -3.70 -7.90 1.06
C PHE A 161 -3.50 -8.46 -0.35
N ASN A 162 -4.06 -9.64 -0.58
CA ASN A 162 -4.13 -10.31 -1.87
C ASN A 162 -5.49 -10.08 -2.53
N CYS A 163 -5.49 -9.84 -3.84
CA CYS A 163 -6.69 -9.66 -4.63
C CYS A 163 -6.57 -10.42 -5.94
N GLN A 164 -7.64 -11.13 -6.32
CA GLN A 164 -7.78 -11.77 -7.62
C GLN A 164 -9.14 -11.43 -8.22
N ARG A 165 -9.38 -11.81 -9.48
CA ARG A 165 -10.67 -11.58 -10.12
C ARG A 165 -11.82 -12.15 -9.27
N GLU A 166 -12.99 -11.51 -9.29
CA GLU A 166 -14.16 -11.85 -8.46
C GLU A 166 -14.53 -13.35 -8.45
N SER A 167 -14.46 -14.01 -9.62
CA SER A 167 -14.79 -15.44 -9.77
C SER A 167 -13.66 -16.39 -9.35
N GLY A 168 -12.52 -15.87 -8.92
CA GLY A 168 -11.30 -16.62 -8.65
C GLY A 168 -10.76 -17.34 -9.89
N TRP A 169 -9.70 -18.12 -9.68
CA TRP A 169 -9.09 -18.97 -10.70
C TRP A 169 -9.47 -20.46 -10.55
N GLY A 170 -10.23 -20.81 -9.51
CA GLY A 170 -10.57 -22.19 -9.11
C GLY A 170 -11.94 -22.70 -9.57
N GLY A 171 -12.50 -22.17 -10.67
CA GLY A 171 -13.75 -22.68 -11.22
C GLY A 171 -13.58 -24.03 -11.91
N ARG A 172 -14.03 -25.12 -11.28
CA ARG A 172 -14.22 -26.41 -11.95
C ARG A 172 -15.18 -26.17 -13.13
N ARG A 173 -14.72 -26.39 -14.36
CA ARG A 173 -15.63 -26.49 -15.51
C ARG A 173 -16.54 -27.68 -15.22
N ILE A 174 -17.81 -27.41 -14.93
CA ILE A 174 -18.89 -28.42 -15.01
C ILE A 174 -19.30 -28.50 -16.47
#